data_AF-A0A8H4CKE8-F1
#
_entry.id   AF-A0A8H4CKE8-F1
#
_cell.length_a   1.000
_cell.length_b   1.000
_cell.length_c   1.000
_cell.angle_alpha   90.00
_cell.angle_beta   90.00
_cell.angle_gamma   90.00
#
_symmetry.space_group_name_H-M   'P 1'
#
loop_
_entity.id
_entity.type
_entity.pdbx_description
1 polymer ?
#
loop_
_entity_poly.entity_id
_entity_poly.type
_entity_poly.pdbx_seq_one_letter_code
_entity_poly.pdbx_strand_id
1 'polypeptide(L)'
;MPSISFDENTEYQECLQSLQFPNMHRRRDQIETALRKTNKWLWNHDDYRKWEQEGGLLWISGKPGSGKSVLAKSIQHRFRHKSNTDWSFCSWFYTSRDLEIGVRHSFMLRAIMYQILFMNKDAFLAIRPHYRDQQSHSRGQIELWSQAVLQKALVGLSRDTCMRPTIIVIDGFDESDSEPSCRAAVLDMFHELYHRPGRTRIILLSRHLPEIEKQSQGFFKILMEGCNERDINDVIRHGINELSSAWGRRLTSTQPPKTSAMGEPQTEVSDPTLRKIESYLRNNSSGVILWVRLVFREIETDFKRRTGFTEEELWRAIESLPLELESLYAHSLRRLSKSMSPEEEATAKEIFAWIVVSPNIEALQLPQLREAMALSKFIPGEDYSTKLLQDRKTLLMQTPNGELDWNHFRNIVYEHCGPLVEFVPLISQSPYEEDSRLVQSSSDISSMTAQLIHQTVDVFLRDPSRSGSWFIDQQEVERKIANISHGYLGIGKSSRPTPKRLMADQLINSHIHGHFGALKKNFSNVMSTPFELLAMDEYQRLRPLASFALATISRLNSYQHSVVEALELIDNKLKIEDRLVTYCMPDLLFTPPALGTSLKRITREPSSRGETWR
;
A
#
# COMPACT_ATOMS: atom_id res chain seq x y z
N MET A 1 35.91 36.54 -8.25
CA MET A 1 34.79 35.61 -7.96
C MET A 1 35.39 34.22 -7.85
N PRO A 2 35.46 33.59 -6.67
CA PRO A 2 35.89 32.20 -6.60
C PRO A 2 34.81 31.33 -7.23
N SER A 3 35.17 30.57 -8.27
CA SER A 3 34.32 29.51 -8.82
C SER A 3 34.11 28.48 -7.73
N ILE A 4 32.91 28.46 -7.13
CA ILE A 4 32.51 27.40 -6.22
C ILE A 4 32.51 26.11 -7.04
N SER A 5 33.56 25.29 -6.92
CA SER A 5 33.60 23.96 -7.51
C SER A 5 32.68 23.09 -6.68
N PHE A 6 31.41 22.99 -7.08
CA PHE A 6 30.52 21.97 -6.53
C PHE A 6 31.09 20.60 -6.92
N ASP A 7 31.32 19.74 -5.93
CA ASP A 7 31.69 18.35 -6.17
C ASP A 7 30.56 17.67 -6.96
N GLU A 8 30.84 17.23 -8.19
CA GLU A 8 29.84 16.64 -9.09
C GLU A 8 29.17 15.41 -8.47
N ASN A 9 29.88 14.68 -7.60
CA ASN A 9 29.31 13.53 -6.92
C ASN A 9 28.31 13.96 -5.84
N THR A 10 28.61 14.99 -5.06
CA THR A 10 27.67 15.58 -4.09
C THR A 10 26.43 16.12 -4.80
N GLU A 11 26.61 16.88 -5.88
CA GLU A 11 25.48 17.46 -6.64
C GLU A 11 24.56 16.38 -7.23
N TYR A 12 25.13 15.28 -7.74
CA TYR A 12 24.37 14.12 -8.21
C TYR A 12 23.53 13.48 -7.08
N GLN A 13 24.11 13.30 -5.89
CA GLN A 13 23.40 12.70 -4.75
C GLN A 13 22.26 13.60 -4.26
N GLU A 14 22.47 14.91 -4.18
CA GLU A 14 21.42 15.87 -3.83
C GLU A 14 20.28 15.88 -4.87
N CYS A 15 20.63 15.82 -6.15
CA CYS A 15 19.65 15.71 -7.23
C CYS A 15 18.82 14.42 -7.10
N LEU A 16 19.46 13.27 -6.89
CA LEU A 16 18.77 12.00 -6.63
C LEU A 16 17.83 12.08 -5.42
N GLN A 17 18.31 12.63 -4.30
CA GLN A 17 17.51 12.80 -3.09
C GLN A 17 16.30 13.71 -3.32
N SER A 18 16.46 14.79 -4.10
CA SER A 18 15.36 15.71 -4.42
C SER A 18 14.25 15.07 -5.26
N LEU A 19 14.57 14.02 -6.04
CA LEU A 19 13.59 13.26 -6.82
C LEU A 19 12.85 12.22 -5.98
N GLN A 20 13.46 11.72 -4.91
CA GLN A 20 12.85 10.75 -4.01
C GLN A 20 11.61 11.30 -3.30
N PHE A 21 10.69 10.41 -2.97
CA PHE A 21 9.52 10.68 -2.15
C PHE A 21 9.08 9.39 -1.42
N PRO A 22 8.40 9.50 -0.27
CA PRO A 22 7.94 8.34 0.47
C PRO A 22 7.06 7.43 -0.39
N ASN A 23 7.16 6.11 -0.19
CA ASN A 23 6.30 5.12 -0.84
C ASN A 23 6.41 5.05 -2.38
N MET A 24 7.50 5.57 -3.00
CA MET A 24 7.73 5.55 -4.45
C MET A 24 7.53 4.18 -5.13
N HIS A 25 7.72 3.09 -4.40
CA HIS A 25 7.57 1.72 -4.94
C HIS A 25 6.42 0.91 -4.30
N ARG A 26 5.63 1.52 -3.40
CA ARG A 26 4.64 0.83 -2.58
C ARG A 26 3.66 0.01 -3.40
N ARG A 27 3.06 0.61 -4.44
CA ARG A 27 2.07 -0.09 -5.28
C ARG A 27 2.67 -1.30 -5.99
N ARG A 28 3.89 -1.18 -6.54
CA ARG A 28 4.63 -2.28 -7.17
C ARG A 28 4.82 -3.43 -6.19
N ASP A 29 5.27 -3.12 -4.99
CA ASP A 29 5.64 -4.11 -4.00
C ASP A 29 4.39 -4.87 -3.48
N GLN A 30 3.25 -4.19 -3.36
CA GLN A 30 1.96 -4.79 -2.99
C GLN A 30 1.35 -5.73 -4.05
N ILE A 31 1.80 -5.70 -5.30
CA ILE A 31 1.28 -6.58 -6.34
C ILE A 31 1.81 -7.99 -6.12
N GLU A 32 0.92 -8.99 -6.14
CA GLU A 32 1.32 -10.40 -6.05
C GLU A 32 2.20 -10.84 -7.22
N THR A 33 3.12 -11.74 -6.94
CA THR A 33 3.93 -12.37 -8.00
C THR A 33 3.07 -13.33 -8.79
N ALA A 34 3.28 -13.36 -10.11
CA ALA A 34 2.57 -14.27 -11.01
C ALA A 34 2.76 -15.73 -10.59
N LEU A 35 1.68 -16.53 -10.73
CA LEU A 35 1.76 -17.98 -10.58
C LEU A 35 2.84 -18.54 -11.51
N ARG A 36 3.59 -19.55 -11.03
CA ARG A 36 4.66 -20.16 -11.84
C ARG A 36 4.09 -20.63 -13.19
N LYS A 37 4.76 -20.21 -14.27
CA LYS A 37 4.42 -20.49 -15.69
C LYS A 37 3.38 -19.58 -16.35
N THR A 38 2.68 -18.70 -15.62
CA THR A 38 1.75 -17.74 -16.25
C THR A 38 2.48 -16.53 -16.84
N ASN A 39 1.76 -15.68 -17.60
CA ASN A 39 2.25 -14.49 -18.31
C ASN A 39 3.31 -14.76 -19.39
N LYS A 40 3.60 -16.03 -19.70
CA LYS A 40 4.61 -16.42 -20.71
C LYS A 40 4.15 -16.20 -22.14
N TRP A 41 2.84 -16.08 -22.37
CA TRP A 41 2.26 -15.84 -23.68
C TRP A 41 2.77 -14.55 -24.32
N LEU A 42 3.04 -13.51 -23.51
CA LEU A 42 3.45 -12.19 -24.00
C LEU A 42 4.73 -12.28 -24.86
N TRP A 43 5.70 -13.09 -24.46
CA TRP A 43 7.00 -13.18 -25.13
C TRP A 43 6.93 -13.78 -26.53
N ASN A 44 5.84 -14.50 -26.83
CA ASN A 44 5.61 -15.12 -28.13
C ASN A 44 4.51 -14.39 -28.93
N HIS A 45 3.91 -13.33 -28.37
CA HIS A 45 2.88 -12.56 -29.06
C HIS A 45 3.50 -11.76 -30.22
N ASP A 46 2.84 -11.77 -31.37
CA ASP A 46 3.40 -11.16 -32.59
C ASP A 46 3.63 -9.66 -32.43
N ASP A 47 2.66 -8.92 -31.91
CA ASP A 47 2.81 -7.47 -31.70
C ASP A 47 3.86 -7.12 -30.64
N TYR A 48 4.05 -7.98 -29.62
CA TYR A 48 5.15 -7.80 -28.66
C TYR A 48 6.51 -7.98 -29.35
N ARG A 49 6.66 -9.02 -30.19
CA ARG A 49 7.91 -9.28 -30.91
C ARG A 49 8.23 -8.20 -31.93
N LYS A 50 7.22 -7.69 -32.65
CA LYS A 50 7.39 -6.55 -33.57
C LYS A 50 7.80 -5.30 -32.81
N TRP A 51 7.11 -4.98 -31.71
CA TRP A 51 7.48 -3.87 -30.83
C TRP A 51 8.89 -4.02 -30.25
N GLU A 52 9.30 -5.22 -29.85
CA GLU A 52 10.65 -5.50 -29.32
C GLU A 52 11.73 -5.31 -30.41
N GLN A 53 11.37 -5.31 -31.70
CA GLN A 53 12.29 -5.04 -32.80
C GLN A 53 12.26 -3.55 -33.19
N GLU A 54 11.07 -3.02 -33.46
CA GLU A 54 10.86 -1.69 -34.04
C GLU A 54 10.93 -0.56 -32.99
N GLY A 55 10.63 -0.87 -31.72
CA GLY A 55 10.53 0.11 -30.65
C GLY A 55 9.19 0.86 -30.64
N GLY A 56 9.15 1.99 -29.92
CA GLY A 56 7.91 2.78 -29.76
C GLY A 56 7.09 2.40 -28.52
N LEU A 57 5.78 2.60 -28.60
CA LEU A 57 4.84 2.35 -27.50
C LEU A 57 3.98 1.11 -27.77
N LEU A 58 4.00 0.19 -26.82
CA LEU A 58 3.11 -0.97 -26.73
C LEU A 58 2.03 -0.71 -25.68
N TRP A 59 0.77 -0.68 -26.11
CA TRP A 59 -0.38 -0.57 -25.24
C TRP A 59 -1.02 -1.94 -25.00
N ILE A 60 -0.95 -2.42 -23.75
CA ILE A 60 -1.63 -3.64 -23.31
C ILE A 60 -2.89 -3.23 -22.55
N SER A 61 -4.04 -3.38 -23.20
CA SER A 61 -5.33 -3.05 -22.61
C SER A 61 -6.04 -4.29 -22.07
N GLY A 62 -6.93 -4.11 -21.10
CA GLY A 62 -7.87 -5.18 -20.75
C GLY A 62 -8.78 -4.89 -19.58
N LYS A 63 -9.72 -5.81 -19.32
CA LYS A 63 -10.75 -5.68 -18.27
C LYS A 63 -10.16 -5.47 -16.86
N PRO A 64 -10.88 -4.81 -15.95
CA PRO A 64 -10.52 -4.81 -14.52
C PRO A 64 -10.38 -6.25 -14.00
N GLY A 65 -9.31 -6.54 -13.25
CA GLY A 65 -9.07 -7.89 -12.74
C GLY A 65 -8.57 -8.92 -13.76
N SER A 66 -8.19 -8.51 -14.98
CA SER A 66 -7.63 -9.42 -16.01
C SER A 66 -6.18 -9.86 -15.76
N GLY A 67 -5.48 -9.23 -14.81
CA GLY A 67 -4.08 -9.54 -14.44
C GLY A 67 -3.01 -8.55 -14.90
N LYS A 68 -3.36 -7.37 -15.44
CA LYS A 68 -2.41 -6.39 -16.00
C LYS A 68 -1.25 -6.04 -15.06
N SER A 69 -1.53 -5.67 -13.81
CA SER A 69 -0.48 -5.33 -12.84
C SER A 69 0.47 -6.49 -12.55
N VAL A 70 -0.06 -7.73 -12.52
CA VAL A 70 0.74 -8.95 -12.34
C VAL A 70 1.62 -9.21 -13.58
N LEU A 71 1.11 -8.90 -14.78
CA LEU A 71 1.87 -8.94 -16.03
C LEU A 71 2.98 -7.87 -16.04
N ALA A 72 2.69 -6.64 -15.63
CA ALA A 72 3.68 -5.56 -15.50
C ALA A 72 4.83 -5.95 -14.57
N LYS A 73 4.52 -6.57 -13.42
CA LYS A 73 5.53 -7.11 -12.50
C LYS A 73 6.34 -8.25 -13.14
N SER A 74 5.71 -9.11 -13.94
CA SER A 74 6.39 -10.18 -14.69
C SER A 74 7.35 -9.64 -15.76
N ILE A 75 6.96 -8.56 -16.44
CA ILE A 75 7.81 -7.82 -17.39
C ILE A 75 9.04 -7.27 -16.66
N GLN A 76 8.84 -6.62 -15.52
CA GLN A 76 9.95 -6.11 -14.71
C GLN A 76 10.92 -7.20 -14.29
N HIS A 77 10.41 -8.32 -13.76
CA HIS A 77 11.26 -9.45 -13.36
C HIS A 77 12.07 -9.98 -14.55
N ARG A 78 11.46 -10.11 -15.73
CA ARG A 78 12.16 -10.55 -16.95
C ARG A 78 13.32 -9.63 -17.33
N PHE A 79 13.13 -8.31 -17.28
CA PHE A 79 14.17 -7.36 -17.70
C PHE A 79 15.26 -7.14 -16.65
N ARG A 80 14.93 -7.27 -15.34
CA ARG A 80 15.93 -7.16 -14.27
C ARG A 80 16.87 -8.36 -14.20
N HIS A 81 16.39 -9.58 -14.46
CA HIS A 81 17.20 -10.80 -14.34
C HIS A 81 17.83 -11.27 -15.66
N LYS A 82 17.55 -10.60 -16.79
CA LYS A 82 18.32 -10.82 -18.02
C LYS A 82 19.69 -10.15 -17.85
N SER A 83 20.68 -10.92 -17.40
CA SER A 83 22.07 -10.51 -17.13
C SER A 83 22.86 -9.99 -18.34
N ASN A 84 22.21 -9.75 -19.49
CA ASN A 84 22.89 -9.53 -20.76
C ASN A 84 22.17 -8.50 -21.68
N THR A 85 21.40 -7.57 -21.11
CA THR A 85 20.78 -6.48 -21.90
C THR A 85 21.42 -5.13 -21.57
N ASP A 86 21.87 -4.40 -22.60
CA ASP A 86 22.33 -3.00 -22.50
C ASP A 86 21.20 -1.99 -22.17
N TRP A 87 20.01 -2.50 -21.82
CA TRP A 87 18.81 -1.71 -21.58
C TRP A 87 18.60 -1.45 -20.09
N SER A 88 18.44 -0.18 -19.73
CA SER A 88 17.91 0.24 -18.44
C SER A 88 16.40 -0.04 -18.37
N PHE A 89 15.92 -0.40 -17.18
CA PHE A 89 14.50 -0.70 -16.96
C PHE A 89 13.91 0.21 -15.88
N CYS A 90 12.91 0.99 -16.26
CA CYS A 90 12.18 1.89 -15.37
C CYS A 90 10.72 1.48 -15.30
N SER A 91 10.10 1.64 -14.13
CA SER A 91 8.69 1.32 -13.96
C SER A 91 7.97 2.28 -13.03
N TRP A 92 6.69 2.52 -13.31
CA TRP A 92 5.76 3.19 -12.43
C TRP A 92 4.42 2.44 -12.41
N PHE A 93 3.79 2.41 -11.25
CA PHE A 93 2.51 1.74 -11.04
C PHE A 93 1.55 2.76 -10.44
N TYR A 94 0.64 3.26 -11.27
CA TYR A 94 -0.45 4.11 -10.81
C TYR A 94 -1.37 3.33 -9.87
N THR A 95 -1.98 4.06 -8.94
CA THR A 95 -2.99 3.53 -8.05
C THR A 95 -3.91 4.64 -7.60
N SER A 96 -5.20 4.53 -7.92
CA SER A 96 -6.19 5.48 -7.39
C SER A 96 -6.44 5.32 -5.89
N ARG A 97 -5.85 4.28 -5.27
CA ARG A 97 -5.90 4.10 -3.81
C ARG A 97 -5.10 5.19 -3.10
N ASP A 98 -4.09 5.75 -3.74
CA ASP A 98 -3.29 6.83 -3.14
C ASP A 98 -3.78 8.16 -3.73
N LEU A 99 -4.32 9.06 -2.89
CA LEU A 99 -4.94 10.33 -3.30
C LEU A 99 -4.12 11.18 -4.29
N GLU A 100 -2.85 11.45 -3.98
CA GLU A 100 -2.03 12.37 -4.79
C GLU A 100 -0.81 11.70 -5.41
N ILE A 101 -0.04 10.95 -4.62
CA ILE A 101 1.23 10.39 -5.08
C ILE A 101 1.00 9.34 -6.16
N GLY A 102 0.02 8.46 -5.96
CA GLY A 102 -0.23 7.32 -6.85
C GLY A 102 -0.99 7.67 -8.14
N VAL A 103 -1.52 8.89 -8.28
CA VAL A 103 -2.32 9.31 -9.45
C VAL A 103 -1.65 10.40 -10.29
N ARG A 104 -0.83 11.27 -9.68
CA ARG A 104 -0.27 12.44 -10.38
C ARG A 104 0.89 12.09 -11.28
N HIS A 105 0.91 12.68 -12.47
CA HIS A 105 1.98 12.45 -13.45
C HIS A 105 3.34 13.00 -12.99
N SER A 106 3.39 14.03 -12.15
CA SER A 106 4.65 14.54 -11.59
C SER A 106 5.41 13.48 -10.80
N PHE A 107 4.74 12.67 -9.98
CA PHE A 107 5.38 11.59 -9.21
C PHE A 107 5.84 10.43 -10.11
N MET A 108 5.05 10.08 -11.12
CA MET A 108 5.46 9.12 -12.15
C MET A 108 6.76 9.57 -12.84
N LEU A 109 6.83 10.82 -13.28
CA LEU A 109 8.01 11.37 -13.95
C LEU A 109 9.22 11.46 -13.01
N ARG A 110 9.02 11.85 -11.75
CA ARG A 110 10.07 11.83 -10.72
C ARG A 110 10.62 10.43 -10.50
N ALA A 111 9.75 9.43 -10.39
CA ALA A 111 10.16 8.04 -10.19
C ALA A 111 10.90 7.47 -11.39
N ILE A 112 10.48 7.78 -12.62
CA ILE A 112 11.19 7.39 -13.84
C ILE A 112 12.57 8.08 -13.90
N MET A 113 12.62 9.39 -13.69
CA MET A 113 13.87 10.16 -13.69
C MET A 113 14.86 9.62 -12.64
N TYR A 114 14.37 9.39 -11.42
CA TYR A 114 15.14 8.77 -10.34
C TYR A 114 15.74 7.43 -10.78
N GLN A 115 14.92 6.53 -11.33
CA GLN A 115 15.38 5.22 -11.79
C GLN A 115 16.43 5.32 -12.91
N ILE A 116 16.25 6.23 -13.88
CA ILE A 116 17.22 6.45 -14.95
C ILE A 116 18.56 6.91 -14.39
N LEU A 117 18.55 7.98 -13.57
CA LEU A 117 19.77 8.55 -12.99
C LEU A 117 20.49 7.53 -12.09
N PHE A 118 19.72 6.80 -11.29
CA PHE A 118 20.26 5.81 -10.36
C PHE A 118 20.96 4.64 -11.06
N MET A 119 20.43 4.18 -12.20
CA MET A 119 21.06 3.12 -13.01
C MET A 119 22.19 3.64 -13.91
N ASN A 120 22.18 4.94 -14.22
CA ASN A 120 23.07 5.55 -15.19
C ASN A 120 23.49 6.96 -14.73
N LYS A 121 24.56 7.03 -13.94
CA LYS A 121 25.07 8.29 -13.41
C LYS A 121 25.39 9.31 -14.50
N ASP A 122 25.81 8.88 -15.70
CA ASP A 122 26.14 9.77 -16.81
C ASP A 122 24.92 10.56 -17.33
N ALA A 123 23.70 10.03 -17.15
CA ALA A 123 22.47 10.73 -17.48
C ALA A 123 22.30 12.04 -16.67
N PHE A 124 22.97 12.15 -15.51
CA PHE A 124 22.96 13.37 -14.72
C PHE A 124 23.58 14.55 -15.47
N LEU A 125 24.53 14.33 -16.38
CA LEU A 125 25.18 15.41 -17.14
C LEU A 125 24.18 16.22 -17.97
N ALA A 126 23.18 15.55 -18.55
CA ALA A 126 22.11 16.20 -19.31
C ALA A 126 21.04 16.85 -18.41
N ILE A 127 20.82 16.32 -17.20
CA ILE A 127 19.82 16.83 -16.25
C ILE A 127 20.36 17.98 -15.39
N ARG A 128 21.68 18.04 -15.18
CA ARG A 128 22.36 19.02 -14.33
C ARG A 128 21.96 20.48 -14.58
N PRO A 129 21.83 20.98 -15.82
CA PRO A 129 21.37 22.35 -16.06
C PRO A 129 19.96 22.60 -15.52
N HIS A 130 19.05 21.64 -15.68
CA HIS A 130 17.70 21.72 -15.13
C HIS A 130 17.72 21.74 -13.60
N TYR A 131 18.52 20.87 -12.97
CA TYR A 131 18.66 20.83 -11.50
C TYR A 131 19.19 22.16 -10.93
N ARG A 132 20.26 22.71 -11.50
CA ARG A 132 20.84 23.99 -11.07
C ARG A 132 19.89 25.17 -11.26
N ASP A 133 19.18 25.19 -12.38
CA ASP A 133 18.18 26.22 -12.67
C ASP A 133 17.06 26.21 -11.60
N GLN A 134 16.54 25.03 -11.26
CA GLN A 134 15.54 24.91 -10.19
C GLN A 134 16.11 25.36 -8.84
N GLN A 135 17.28 24.88 -8.42
CA GLN A 135 17.92 25.30 -7.17
C GLN A 135 18.09 26.83 -7.06
N SER A 136 18.37 27.51 -8.17
CA SER A 136 18.51 28.97 -8.18
C SER A 136 17.17 29.73 -8.05
N HIS A 137 16.09 29.17 -8.58
CA HIS A 137 14.74 29.75 -8.53
C HIS A 137 13.95 29.36 -7.27
N SER A 138 14.33 28.28 -6.60
CA SER A 138 13.60 27.71 -5.44
C SER A 138 13.90 28.38 -4.11
N ARG A 139 14.32 29.66 -4.08
CA ARG A 139 14.46 30.45 -2.84
C ARG A 139 13.07 30.71 -2.20
N GLY A 140 12.45 29.66 -1.64
CA GLY A 140 11.16 29.66 -0.97
C GLY A 140 10.05 28.81 -1.61
N GLN A 141 10.31 28.06 -2.70
CA GLN A 141 9.30 27.14 -3.27
C GLN A 141 9.38 25.75 -2.62
N ILE A 142 8.21 25.17 -2.33
CA ILE A 142 8.07 23.85 -1.67
C ILE A 142 8.36 22.69 -2.65
N GLU A 143 8.13 22.88 -3.96
CA GLU A 143 8.22 21.80 -4.96
C GLU A 143 9.30 22.09 -6.02
N LEU A 144 10.47 21.46 -5.89
CA LEU A 144 11.61 21.59 -6.81
C LEU A 144 11.34 21.08 -8.23
N TRP A 145 10.41 20.13 -8.38
CA TRP A 145 10.21 19.38 -9.62
C TRP A 145 8.75 19.45 -10.08
N SER A 146 8.41 20.50 -10.84
CA SER A 146 7.09 20.57 -11.50
C SER A 146 6.98 19.56 -12.66
N GLN A 147 5.75 19.16 -13.00
CA GLN A 147 5.49 18.26 -14.12
C GLN A 147 6.11 18.75 -15.43
N ALA A 148 5.95 20.05 -15.75
CA ALA A 148 6.48 20.63 -16.99
C ALA A 148 8.00 20.57 -17.07
N VAL A 149 8.70 20.82 -15.94
CA VAL A 149 10.16 20.71 -15.87
C VAL A 149 10.60 19.27 -16.09
N LEU A 150 9.94 18.31 -15.44
CA LEU A 150 10.25 16.89 -15.57
C LEU A 150 10.01 16.36 -16.99
N GLN A 151 8.90 16.75 -17.63
CA GLN A 151 8.60 16.41 -19.02
C GLN A 151 9.70 16.92 -19.95
N LYS A 152 10.05 18.21 -19.85
CA LYS A 152 11.11 18.81 -20.67
C LYS A 152 12.46 18.14 -20.45
N ALA A 153 12.81 17.86 -19.20
CA ALA A 153 14.07 17.22 -18.84
C ALA A 153 14.14 15.77 -19.37
N LEU A 154 13.06 15.00 -19.24
CA LEU A 154 13.01 13.61 -19.74
C LEU A 154 13.06 13.53 -21.27
N VAL A 155 12.36 14.43 -21.96
CA VAL A 155 12.43 14.56 -23.42
C VAL A 155 13.84 14.94 -23.86
N GLY A 156 14.47 15.92 -23.20
CA GLY A 156 15.86 16.31 -23.46
C GLY A 156 16.81 15.13 -23.28
N LEU A 157 16.66 14.40 -22.17
CA LEU A 157 17.48 13.23 -21.84
C LEU A 157 17.33 12.09 -22.86
N SER A 158 16.12 11.82 -23.35
CA SER A 158 15.87 10.80 -24.38
C SER A 158 16.60 11.07 -25.71
N ARG A 159 16.91 12.34 -25.97
CA ARG A 159 17.66 12.80 -27.16
C ARG A 159 19.16 12.85 -26.91
N ASP A 160 19.63 12.65 -25.69
CA ASP A 160 21.04 12.66 -25.35
C ASP A 160 21.66 11.26 -25.54
N THR A 161 22.96 11.20 -25.83
CA THR A 161 23.74 9.97 -25.89
C THR A 161 24.15 9.45 -24.52
N CYS A 162 24.12 10.29 -23.48
CA CYS A 162 24.39 9.87 -22.11
C CYS A 162 23.31 8.95 -21.55
N MET A 163 22.08 8.99 -22.08
CA MET A 163 21.01 8.07 -21.69
C MET A 163 21.20 6.69 -22.35
N ARG A 164 21.37 5.66 -21.53
CA ARG A 164 21.35 4.27 -21.99
C ARG A 164 19.99 3.92 -22.61
N PRO A 165 19.94 2.99 -23.58
CA PRO A 165 18.67 2.46 -24.07
C PRO A 165 17.76 2.09 -22.90
N THR A 166 16.51 2.54 -22.87
CA THR A 166 15.64 2.42 -21.69
C THR A 166 14.26 1.89 -22.07
N ILE A 167 13.80 0.91 -21.31
CA ILE A 167 12.42 0.42 -21.34
C ILE A 167 11.68 1.03 -20.15
N ILE A 168 10.56 1.68 -20.43
CA ILE A 168 9.68 2.29 -19.44
C ILE A 168 8.37 1.50 -19.39
N VAL A 169 8.02 0.98 -18.22
CA VAL A 169 6.74 0.27 -17.99
C VAL A 169 5.85 1.11 -17.10
N ILE A 170 4.64 1.40 -17.56
CA ILE A 170 3.66 2.19 -16.82
C ILE A 170 2.39 1.34 -16.69
N ASP A 171 2.08 0.94 -15.46
CA ASP A 171 0.87 0.19 -15.13
C ASP A 171 -0.21 1.10 -14.54
N GLY A 172 -1.47 0.79 -14.82
CA GLY A 172 -2.63 1.48 -14.28
C GLY A 172 -2.84 2.89 -14.84
N PHE A 173 -2.45 3.18 -16.08
CA PHE A 173 -2.56 4.55 -16.62
C PHE A 173 -3.99 5.12 -16.62
N ASP A 174 -5.02 4.27 -16.65
CA ASP A 174 -6.42 4.66 -16.45
C ASP A 174 -6.73 5.20 -15.04
N GLU A 175 -5.87 4.90 -14.07
CA GLU A 175 -5.95 5.35 -12.69
C GLU A 175 -5.15 6.63 -12.43
N SER A 176 -4.49 7.21 -13.43
CA SER A 176 -3.80 8.50 -13.30
C SER A 176 -4.80 9.65 -13.13
N ASP A 177 -4.31 10.87 -12.91
CA ASP A 177 -5.12 12.11 -12.90
C ASP A 177 -6.21 12.09 -13.98
N SER A 178 -7.43 12.37 -13.55
CA SER A 178 -8.65 12.13 -14.33
C SER A 178 -8.94 13.18 -15.39
N GLU A 179 -8.13 14.24 -15.48
CA GLU A 179 -8.30 15.28 -16.48
C GLU A 179 -7.82 14.76 -17.86
N PRO A 180 -8.70 14.64 -18.87
CA PRO A 180 -8.33 14.05 -20.16
C PRO A 180 -7.21 14.80 -20.89
N SER A 181 -7.15 16.13 -20.71
CA SER A 181 -6.08 17.00 -21.23
C SER A 181 -4.70 16.64 -20.66
N CYS A 182 -4.63 16.28 -19.38
CA CYS A 182 -3.40 15.89 -18.71
C CYS A 182 -2.87 14.55 -19.23
N ARG A 183 -3.75 13.54 -19.40
CA ARG A 183 -3.38 12.25 -20.00
C ARG A 183 -2.92 12.40 -21.44
N ALA A 184 -3.61 13.24 -22.22
CA ALA A 184 -3.26 13.55 -23.59
C ALA A 184 -1.84 14.13 -23.70
N ALA A 185 -1.52 15.13 -22.88
CA ALA A 185 -0.18 15.74 -22.86
C ALA A 185 0.93 14.75 -22.48
N VAL A 186 0.64 13.77 -21.63
CA VAL A 186 1.61 12.72 -21.27
C VAL A 186 1.80 11.70 -22.40
N LEU A 187 0.74 11.33 -23.10
CA LEU A 187 0.83 10.46 -24.27
C LEU A 187 1.59 11.14 -25.41
N ASP A 188 1.33 12.43 -25.68
CA ASP A 188 2.10 13.25 -26.63
C ASP A 188 3.58 13.30 -26.26
N MET A 189 3.89 13.49 -24.97
CA MET A 189 5.27 13.43 -24.49
C MET A 189 5.91 12.04 -24.70
N PHE A 190 5.17 10.95 -24.49
CA PHE A 190 5.66 9.61 -24.79
C PHE A 190 6.01 9.45 -26.27
N HIS A 191 5.20 9.98 -27.19
CA HIS A 191 5.54 10.03 -28.62
C HIS A 191 6.91 10.71 -28.86
N GLU A 192 7.21 11.79 -28.15
CA GLU A 192 8.50 12.47 -28.26
C GLU A 192 9.68 11.64 -27.73
N LEU A 193 9.47 10.80 -26.70
CA LEU A 193 10.55 10.00 -26.11
C LEU A 193 11.10 8.94 -27.06
N TYR A 194 10.26 8.34 -27.90
CA TYR A 194 10.70 7.32 -28.86
C TYR A 194 10.90 7.86 -30.28
N HIS A 195 10.96 9.20 -30.44
CA HIS A 195 11.20 9.82 -31.74
C HIS A 195 12.56 9.44 -32.35
N ARG A 196 13.56 9.11 -31.51
CA ARG A 196 14.77 8.39 -31.96
C ARG A 196 14.49 6.89 -31.94
N PRO A 197 14.32 6.24 -33.11
CA PRO A 197 14.01 4.83 -33.15
C PRO A 197 15.09 4.02 -32.42
N GLY A 198 14.66 3.17 -31.50
CA GLY A 198 15.50 2.15 -30.87
C GLY A 198 16.19 2.51 -29.54
N ARG A 199 16.04 3.71 -28.96
CA ARG A 199 16.63 4.03 -27.64
C ARG A 199 15.65 4.09 -26.48
N THR A 200 14.40 4.44 -26.73
CA THR A 200 13.37 4.42 -25.69
C THR A 200 12.20 3.58 -26.15
N ARG A 201 11.75 2.69 -25.28
CA ARG A 201 10.60 1.81 -25.52
C ARG A 201 9.65 1.90 -24.35
N ILE A 202 8.36 1.96 -24.63
CA ILE A 202 7.34 2.19 -23.61
C ILE A 202 6.33 1.04 -23.67
N ILE A 203 6.03 0.46 -22.50
CA ILE A 203 4.89 -0.44 -22.32
C ILE A 203 3.89 0.27 -21.41
N LEU A 204 2.70 0.52 -21.92
CA LEU A 204 1.58 1.12 -21.20
C LEU A 204 0.54 0.05 -20.92
N LEU A 205 0.17 -0.15 -19.65
CA LEU A 205 -0.92 -1.06 -19.27
C LEU A 205 -2.07 -0.25 -18.66
N SER A 206 -3.27 -0.45 -19.18
CA SER A 206 -4.46 0.25 -18.68
C SER A 206 -5.77 -0.49 -19.00
N ARG A 207 -6.89 0.00 -18.47
CA ARG A 207 -8.21 -0.31 -19.03
C ARG A 207 -8.37 0.27 -20.42
N HIS A 208 -9.35 -0.27 -21.15
CA HIS A 208 -9.77 0.27 -22.44
C HIS A 208 -10.59 1.55 -22.23
N LEU A 209 -9.92 2.70 -22.28
CA LEU A 209 -10.59 4.01 -22.20
C LEU A 209 -10.64 4.67 -23.59
N PRO A 210 -11.79 5.21 -24.02
CA PRO A 210 -11.94 5.83 -25.34
C PRO A 210 -10.94 6.97 -25.61
N GLU A 211 -10.53 7.70 -24.58
CA GLU A 211 -9.54 8.78 -24.68
C GLU A 211 -8.13 8.26 -25.02
N ILE A 212 -7.70 7.15 -24.40
CA ILE A 212 -6.42 6.50 -24.71
C ILE A 212 -6.49 5.90 -26.11
N GLU A 213 -7.63 5.31 -26.46
CA GLU A 213 -7.85 4.73 -27.78
C GLU A 213 -7.75 5.78 -28.89
N LYS A 214 -8.33 6.96 -28.72
CA LYS A 214 -8.24 8.07 -29.69
C LYS A 214 -6.81 8.48 -29.99
N GLN A 215 -5.93 8.42 -29.00
CA GLN A 215 -4.51 8.77 -29.15
C GLN A 215 -3.61 7.58 -29.50
N SER A 216 -4.18 6.38 -29.59
CA SER A 216 -3.42 5.15 -29.82
C SER A 216 -3.02 4.90 -31.28
N GLN A 217 -3.03 5.94 -32.10
CA GLN A 217 -2.61 5.86 -33.49
C GLN A 217 -1.10 5.63 -33.56
N GLY A 218 -0.68 4.54 -34.20
CA GLY A 218 0.73 4.14 -34.28
C GLY A 218 1.25 3.33 -33.08
N PHE A 219 0.41 3.00 -32.10
CA PHE A 219 0.80 2.08 -31.02
C PHE A 219 0.68 0.63 -31.47
N PHE A 220 1.58 -0.22 -30.96
CA PHE A 220 1.32 -1.65 -30.91
C PHE A 220 0.22 -1.90 -29.87
N LYS A 221 -0.74 -2.77 -30.15
CA LYS A 221 -1.88 -3.01 -29.26
C LYS A 221 -2.05 -4.48 -28.95
N ILE A 222 -2.23 -4.80 -27.68
CA ILE A 222 -2.56 -6.15 -27.20
C ILE A 222 -3.79 -6.06 -26.31
N LEU A 223 -4.78 -6.90 -26.58
CA LEU A 223 -5.97 -7.06 -25.72
C LEU A 223 -5.79 -8.27 -24.81
N MET A 224 -5.69 -8.03 -23.50
CA MET A 224 -5.29 -9.03 -22.52
C MET A 224 -6.30 -10.17 -22.37
N GLU A 225 -7.60 -9.89 -22.32
CA GLU A 225 -8.65 -10.92 -22.22
C GLU A 225 -8.69 -11.87 -23.41
N GLY A 226 -8.11 -11.50 -24.57
CA GLY A 226 -7.96 -12.39 -25.72
C GLY A 226 -6.76 -13.33 -25.62
N CYS A 227 -5.85 -13.10 -24.67
CA CYS A 227 -4.56 -13.79 -24.57
C CYS A 227 -4.37 -14.59 -23.27
N ASN A 228 -5.15 -14.28 -22.23
CA ASN A 228 -4.93 -14.80 -20.87
C ASN A 228 -5.66 -16.12 -20.56
N GLU A 229 -6.35 -16.74 -21.53
CA GLU A 229 -7.12 -17.98 -21.30
C GLU A 229 -6.26 -19.11 -20.71
N ARG A 230 -5.04 -19.31 -21.23
CA ARG A 230 -4.11 -20.32 -20.69
C ARG A 230 -3.70 -20.02 -19.26
N ASP A 231 -3.46 -18.75 -18.94
CA ASP A 231 -3.09 -18.34 -17.58
C ASP A 231 -4.25 -18.54 -16.60
N ILE A 232 -5.48 -18.18 -17.00
CA ILE A 232 -6.71 -18.45 -16.23
C ILE A 232 -6.85 -19.95 -15.99
N ASN A 233 -6.63 -20.76 -17.02
CA ASN A 233 -6.70 -22.21 -16.95
C ASN A 233 -5.68 -22.81 -15.97
N ASP A 234 -4.49 -22.21 -15.88
CA ASP A 234 -3.45 -22.60 -14.91
C ASP A 234 -3.83 -22.17 -13.49
N VAL A 235 -4.40 -20.96 -13.31
CA VAL A 235 -4.93 -20.47 -12.03
C VAL A 235 -6.07 -21.35 -11.52
N ILE A 236 -7.01 -21.73 -12.39
CA ILE A 236 -8.11 -22.64 -12.06
C ILE A 236 -7.55 -24.00 -11.62
N ARG A 237 -6.62 -24.59 -12.38
CA ARG A 237 -6.01 -25.88 -11.99
C ARG A 237 -5.31 -25.81 -10.64
N HIS A 238 -4.60 -24.71 -10.37
CA HIS A 238 -3.97 -24.50 -9.08
C HIS A 238 -5.00 -24.43 -7.94
N GLY A 239 -6.05 -23.62 -8.09
CA GLY A 239 -7.12 -23.50 -7.09
C GLY A 239 -7.89 -24.81 -6.87
N ILE A 240 -8.16 -25.59 -7.93
CA ILE A 240 -8.79 -26.92 -7.81
C ILE A 240 -7.88 -27.89 -7.05
N ASN A 241 -6.56 -27.85 -7.24
CA ASN A 241 -5.64 -28.71 -6.49
C ASN A 241 -5.62 -28.36 -4.99
N GLU A 242 -5.65 -27.07 -4.66
CA GLU A 242 -5.78 -26.61 -3.27
C GLU A 242 -7.12 -27.05 -2.67
N LEU A 243 -8.21 -26.89 -3.42
CA LEU A 243 -9.54 -27.30 -3.01
C LEU A 243 -9.62 -28.82 -2.81
N SER A 244 -9.07 -29.61 -3.73
CA SER A 244 -9.00 -31.08 -3.64
C SER A 244 -8.25 -31.52 -2.40
N SER A 245 -7.18 -30.81 -2.03
CA SER A 245 -6.41 -31.10 -0.82
C SER A 245 -7.24 -30.82 0.44
N ALA A 246 -8.05 -29.77 0.45
CA ALA A 246 -8.98 -29.48 1.54
C ALA A 246 -10.17 -30.44 1.59
N TRP A 247 -10.68 -30.85 0.42
CA TRP A 247 -11.76 -31.83 0.23
C TRP A 247 -11.36 -33.20 0.77
N GLY A 248 -10.17 -33.68 0.37
CA GLY A 248 -9.63 -34.97 0.81
C GLY A 248 -9.47 -35.06 2.32
N ARG A 249 -8.96 -34.01 2.98
CA ARG A 249 -8.83 -33.96 4.45
C ARG A 249 -10.17 -34.11 5.19
N ARG A 250 -11.28 -33.64 4.60
CA ARG A 250 -12.62 -33.81 5.17
C ARG A 250 -13.14 -35.23 5.03
N LEU A 251 -12.92 -35.84 3.85
CA LEU A 251 -13.37 -37.21 3.57
C LEU A 251 -12.55 -38.27 4.33
N THR A 252 -11.24 -38.05 4.52
CA THR A 252 -10.36 -39.00 5.23
C THR A 252 -10.32 -38.80 6.74
N SER A 253 -11.21 -38.00 7.35
CA SER A 253 -11.33 -37.87 8.81
C SER A 253 -11.67 -39.19 9.53
N THR A 254 -11.80 -40.31 8.81
CA THR A 254 -11.99 -41.66 9.34
C THR A 254 -10.77 -42.58 9.24
N GLN A 255 -9.61 -42.19 8.66
CA GLN A 255 -8.36 -42.99 8.70
C GLN A 255 -7.07 -42.15 8.71
N PRO A 256 -5.98 -42.59 9.38
CA PRO A 256 -4.75 -41.82 9.51
C PRO A 256 -3.97 -41.74 8.18
N PRO A 257 -3.16 -40.68 7.98
CA PRO A 257 -2.46 -40.45 6.73
C PRO A 257 -1.34 -41.47 6.52
N LYS A 258 -1.37 -42.16 5.37
CA LYS A 258 -0.20 -42.92 4.89
C LYS A 258 0.82 -41.95 4.31
N THR A 259 1.93 -41.81 5.02
CA THR A 259 3.15 -41.21 4.50
C THR A 259 3.64 -41.99 3.28
N SER A 260 3.72 -41.33 2.12
CA SER A 260 4.56 -41.79 1.02
C SER A 260 5.09 -40.61 0.22
N ALA A 261 6.32 -40.81 -0.23
CA ALA A 261 7.34 -39.83 -0.53
C ALA A 261 7.17 -39.07 -1.85
N MET A 262 8.01 -38.02 -1.96
CA MET A 262 8.30 -37.18 -3.13
C MET A 262 7.98 -37.79 -4.51
N GLY A 263 6.98 -37.19 -5.15
CA GLY A 263 6.76 -37.17 -6.59
C GLY A 263 5.78 -36.03 -6.86
N GLU A 264 6.01 -35.20 -7.89
CA GLU A 264 5.02 -34.20 -8.30
C GLU A 264 3.70 -34.93 -8.58
N PRO A 265 2.60 -34.64 -7.85
CA PRO A 265 1.33 -35.28 -8.15
C PRO A 265 0.76 -34.60 -9.39
N GLN A 266 0.91 -35.25 -10.55
CA GLN A 266 -0.08 -35.11 -11.62
C GLN A 266 -1.28 -35.97 -11.23
N THR A 267 -2.01 -35.56 -10.19
CA THR A 267 -3.28 -36.18 -9.83
C THR A 267 -4.34 -35.64 -10.76
N GLU A 268 -4.76 -36.44 -11.74
CA GLU A 268 -6.07 -36.24 -12.36
C GLU A 268 -7.10 -36.09 -11.24
N VAL A 269 -7.85 -34.98 -11.27
CA VAL A 269 -8.90 -34.69 -10.30
C VAL A 269 -9.98 -35.76 -10.46
N SER A 270 -9.94 -36.79 -9.60
CA SER A 270 -10.84 -37.95 -9.73
C SER A 270 -12.29 -37.63 -9.37
N ASP A 271 -12.51 -36.58 -8.57
CA ASP A 271 -13.82 -36.23 -8.04
C ASP A 271 -14.73 -35.57 -9.12
N PRO A 272 -15.94 -36.11 -9.38
CA PRO A 272 -16.86 -35.55 -10.37
C PRO A 272 -17.29 -34.10 -10.09
N THR A 273 -17.46 -33.74 -8.81
CA THR A 273 -17.90 -32.40 -8.39
C THR A 273 -16.79 -31.39 -8.62
N LEU A 274 -15.54 -31.73 -8.30
CA LEU A 274 -14.38 -30.86 -8.60
C LEU A 274 -14.21 -30.63 -10.11
N ARG A 275 -14.40 -31.66 -10.94
CA ARG A 275 -14.38 -31.52 -12.40
C ARG A 275 -15.50 -30.60 -12.91
N LYS A 276 -16.68 -30.69 -12.32
CA LYS A 276 -17.81 -29.82 -12.64
C LYS A 276 -17.51 -28.35 -12.31
N ILE A 277 -16.92 -28.09 -11.14
CA ILE A 277 -16.47 -26.75 -10.72
C ILE A 277 -15.39 -26.24 -11.68
N GLU A 278 -14.39 -27.06 -12.00
CA GLU A 278 -13.33 -26.70 -12.94
C GLU A 278 -13.90 -26.29 -14.31
N SER A 279 -14.80 -27.10 -14.88
CA SER A 279 -15.43 -26.79 -16.17
C SER A 279 -16.27 -25.51 -16.10
N TYR A 280 -16.99 -25.29 -15.01
CA TYR A 280 -17.79 -24.08 -14.82
C TYR A 280 -16.92 -22.82 -14.79
N LEU A 281 -15.83 -22.84 -14.02
CA LEU A 281 -14.91 -21.71 -13.92
C LEU A 281 -14.27 -21.38 -15.27
N ARG A 282 -13.84 -22.40 -16.03
CA ARG A 282 -13.26 -22.22 -17.37
C ARG A 282 -14.23 -21.51 -18.31
N ASN A 283 -15.48 -21.98 -18.35
CA ASN A 283 -16.50 -21.46 -19.26
C ASN A 283 -17.00 -20.06 -18.90
N ASN A 284 -16.91 -19.64 -17.63
CA ASN A 284 -17.53 -18.41 -17.15
C ASN A 284 -16.54 -17.28 -16.81
N SER A 285 -15.24 -17.58 -16.68
CA SER A 285 -14.22 -16.59 -16.27
C SER A 285 -14.12 -15.35 -17.18
N SER A 286 -14.47 -15.46 -18.47
CA SER A 286 -14.58 -14.34 -19.42
C SER A 286 -13.38 -13.37 -19.45
N GLY A 287 -12.18 -13.89 -19.21
CA GLY A 287 -10.93 -13.12 -19.18
C GLY A 287 -10.61 -12.43 -17.83
N VAL A 288 -11.39 -12.67 -16.78
CA VAL A 288 -11.30 -11.98 -15.48
C VAL A 288 -10.77 -12.92 -14.39
N ILE A 289 -9.45 -12.89 -14.16
CA ILE A 289 -8.77 -13.69 -13.13
C ILE A 289 -9.30 -13.39 -11.72
N LEU A 290 -9.62 -12.12 -11.43
CA LEU A 290 -10.18 -11.72 -10.14
C LEU A 290 -11.51 -12.42 -9.83
N TRP A 291 -12.35 -12.64 -10.83
CA TRP A 291 -13.63 -13.35 -10.64
C TRP A 291 -13.37 -14.79 -10.20
N VAL A 292 -12.45 -15.49 -10.86
CA VAL A 292 -12.05 -16.86 -10.49
C VAL A 292 -11.57 -16.92 -9.03
N ARG A 293 -10.70 -15.96 -8.63
CA ARG A 293 -10.19 -15.87 -7.25
C ARG A 293 -11.32 -15.64 -6.23
N LEU A 294 -12.29 -14.79 -6.54
CA LEU A 294 -13.43 -14.52 -5.66
C LEU A 294 -14.34 -15.74 -5.53
N VAL A 295 -14.62 -16.45 -6.63
CA VAL A 295 -15.41 -17.69 -6.59
C VAL A 295 -14.73 -18.74 -5.70
N PHE A 296 -13.42 -18.93 -5.82
CA PHE A 296 -12.70 -19.84 -4.91
C PHE A 296 -12.83 -19.41 -3.44
N ARG A 297 -12.71 -18.11 -3.13
CA ARG A 297 -12.89 -17.62 -1.75
C ARG A 297 -14.32 -17.79 -1.25
N GLU A 298 -15.33 -17.66 -2.11
CA GLU A 298 -16.73 -17.94 -1.76
C GLU A 298 -16.92 -19.42 -1.40
N ILE A 299 -16.33 -20.32 -2.20
CA ILE A 299 -16.33 -21.76 -1.94
C ILE A 299 -15.60 -22.06 -0.63
N GLU A 300 -14.40 -21.54 -0.41
CA GLU A 300 -13.66 -21.70 0.84
C GLU A 300 -14.46 -21.23 2.07
N THR A 301 -15.26 -20.19 1.91
CA THR A 301 -16.16 -19.69 2.96
C THR A 301 -17.24 -20.72 3.29
N ASP A 302 -17.83 -21.37 2.28
CA ASP A 302 -18.77 -22.47 2.50
C ASP A 302 -18.10 -23.68 3.17
N PHE A 303 -16.84 -23.94 2.87
CA PHE A 303 -16.05 -24.96 3.55
C PHE A 303 -15.83 -24.62 5.01
N LYS A 304 -15.61 -23.37 5.39
CA LYS A 304 -15.39 -23.04 6.80
C LYS A 304 -16.66 -23.12 7.66
N ARG A 305 -17.86 -23.21 7.06
CA ARG A 305 -19.13 -23.32 7.81
C ARG A 305 -19.16 -24.59 8.67
N ARG A 306 -19.58 -24.41 9.93
CA ARG A 306 -19.70 -25.51 10.92
C ARG A 306 -20.87 -26.46 10.65
N THR A 307 -21.88 -26.01 9.90
CA THR A 307 -23.12 -26.75 9.62
C THR A 307 -22.96 -27.82 8.54
N GLY A 308 -21.79 -27.91 7.89
CA GLY A 308 -21.61 -28.73 6.69
C GLY A 308 -22.43 -28.21 5.50
N PHE A 309 -22.36 -28.94 4.39
CA PHE A 309 -23.19 -28.73 3.18
C PHE A 309 -23.25 -30.04 2.40
N THR A 310 -24.31 -30.23 1.63
CA THR A 310 -24.41 -31.26 0.59
C THR A 310 -23.73 -30.81 -0.70
N GLU A 311 -23.32 -31.75 -1.56
CA GLU A 311 -22.74 -31.41 -2.86
C GLU A 311 -23.72 -30.60 -3.73
N GLU A 312 -25.01 -30.90 -3.64
CA GLU A 312 -26.07 -30.15 -4.33
C GLU A 312 -26.23 -28.72 -3.80
N GLU A 313 -26.06 -28.49 -2.49
CA GLU A 313 -26.06 -27.15 -1.91
C GLU A 313 -24.85 -26.34 -2.36
N LEU A 314 -23.66 -26.97 -2.36
CA LEU A 314 -22.45 -26.33 -2.86
C LEU A 314 -22.59 -25.95 -4.34
N TRP A 315 -23.07 -26.89 -5.16
CA TRP A 315 -23.26 -26.62 -6.59
C TRP A 315 -24.28 -25.49 -6.82
N ARG A 316 -25.42 -25.51 -6.12
CA ARG A 316 -26.41 -24.42 -6.19
C ARG A 316 -25.83 -23.08 -5.76
N ALA A 317 -24.97 -23.05 -4.74
CA ALA A 317 -24.29 -21.84 -4.33
C ALA A 317 -23.39 -21.29 -5.44
N ILE A 318 -22.55 -22.15 -6.04
CA ILE A 318 -21.62 -21.77 -7.13
C ILE A 318 -22.39 -21.28 -8.37
N GLU A 319 -23.45 -21.99 -8.77
CA GLU A 319 -24.27 -21.65 -9.93
C GLU A 319 -25.05 -20.33 -9.72
N SER A 320 -25.33 -19.97 -8.47
CA SER A 320 -25.98 -18.69 -8.13
C SER A 320 -25.02 -17.49 -8.12
N LEU A 321 -23.71 -17.70 -8.22
CA LEU A 321 -22.73 -16.62 -8.19
C LEU A 321 -22.80 -15.80 -9.48
N PRO A 322 -22.96 -14.47 -9.39
CA PRO A 322 -22.98 -13.62 -10.58
C PRO A 322 -21.64 -13.64 -11.34
N LEU A 323 -21.73 -13.51 -12.66
CA LEU A 323 -20.55 -13.50 -13.55
C LEU A 323 -19.84 -12.14 -13.57
N GLU A 324 -20.58 -11.06 -13.31
CA GLU A 324 -20.04 -9.71 -13.24
C GLU A 324 -19.49 -9.41 -11.84
N LEU A 325 -18.33 -8.75 -11.78
CA LEU A 325 -17.63 -8.46 -10.52
C LEU A 325 -18.49 -7.66 -9.53
N GLU A 326 -19.19 -6.63 -9.99
CA GLU A 326 -19.99 -5.76 -9.11
C GLU A 326 -21.19 -6.50 -8.53
N SER A 327 -21.87 -7.26 -9.38
CA SER A 327 -22.93 -8.17 -8.97
C SER A 327 -22.43 -9.22 -7.97
N LEU A 328 -21.22 -9.74 -8.17
CA LEU A 328 -20.58 -10.67 -7.24
C LEU A 328 -20.25 -10.01 -5.89
N TYR A 329 -19.74 -8.77 -5.87
CA TYR A 329 -19.52 -8.02 -4.63
C TYR A 329 -20.83 -7.79 -3.86
N ALA A 330 -21.88 -7.36 -4.56
CA ALA A 330 -23.20 -7.19 -3.98
C ALA A 330 -23.76 -8.52 -3.44
N HIS A 331 -23.53 -9.63 -4.15
CA HIS A 331 -23.89 -10.96 -3.68
C HIS A 331 -23.14 -11.32 -2.38
N SER A 332 -21.81 -11.15 -2.33
CA SER A 332 -20.99 -11.42 -1.15
C SER A 332 -21.47 -10.62 0.07
N LEU A 333 -21.71 -9.31 -0.09
CA LEU A 333 -22.19 -8.45 0.99
C LEU A 333 -23.60 -8.83 1.47
N ARG A 334 -24.52 -9.17 0.55
CA ARG A 334 -25.87 -9.67 0.91
C ARG A 334 -25.81 -10.98 1.67
N ARG A 335 -24.90 -11.88 1.27
CA ARG A 335 -24.68 -13.16 1.95
C ARG A 335 -24.16 -12.93 3.38
N LEU A 336 -23.22 -12.00 3.57
CA LEU A 336 -22.72 -11.59 4.88
C LEU A 336 -23.82 -10.98 5.76
N SER A 337 -24.55 -9.98 5.27
CA SER A 337 -25.68 -9.34 6.00
C SER A 337 -26.71 -10.36 6.48
N LYS A 338 -27.06 -11.37 5.67
CA LYS A 338 -28.04 -12.41 6.06
C LYS A 338 -27.60 -13.26 7.23
N SER A 339 -26.29 -13.44 7.42
CA SER A 339 -25.72 -14.22 8.52
C SER A 339 -25.36 -13.39 9.75
N MET A 340 -25.46 -12.06 9.68
CA MET A 340 -25.00 -11.13 10.71
C MET A 340 -26.18 -10.53 11.49
N SER A 341 -25.94 -10.30 12.78
CA SER A 341 -26.74 -9.37 13.58
C SER A 341 -26.50 -7.91 13.15
N PRO A 342 -27.40 -6.97 13.50
CA PRO A 342 -27.20 -5.55 13.21
C PRO A 342 -25.88 -4.97 13.77
N GLU A 343 -25.40 -5.48 14.90
CA GLU A 343 -24.14 -5.05 15.53
C GLU A 343 -22.90 -5.57 14.78
N GLU A 344 -22.95 -6.80 14.28
CA GLU A 344 -21.90 -7.38 13.43
C GLU A 344 -21.84 -6.69 12.07
N GLU A 345 -22.99 -6.38 11.45
CA GLU A 345 -23.03 -5.60 10.21
C GLU A 345 -22.44 -4.20 10.42
N ALA A 346 -22.76 -3.53 11.53
CA ALA A 346 -22.16 -2.24 11.87
C ALA A 346 -20.62 -2.36 12.02
N THR A 347 -20.15 -3.41 12.70
CA THR A 347 -18.71 -3.69 12.85
C THR A 347 -18.05 -3.92 11.49
N ALA A 348 -18.68 -4.67 10.59
CA ALA A 348 -18.17 -4.92 9.24
C ALA A 348 -18.04 -3.61 8.43
N LYS A 349 -19.04 -2.73 8.51
CA LYS A 349 -18.99 -1.41 7.86
C LYS A 349 -17.86 -0.54 8.40
N GLU A 350 -17.62 -0.57 9.72
CA GLU A 350 -16.47 0.13 10.31
C GLU A 350 -15.14 -0.41 9.79
N ILE A 351 -14.98 -1.74 9.72
CA ILE A 351 -13.76 -2.33 9.15
C ILE A 351 -13.54 -1.87 7.70
N PHE A 352 -14.57 -1.93 6.86
CA PHE A 352 -14.47 -1.43 5.50
C PHE A 352 -14.12 0.05 5.45
N ALA A 353 -14.73 0.89 6.30
CA ALA A 353 -14.46 2.32 6.36
C ALA A 353 -12.97 2.63 6.65
N TRP A 354 -12.38 1.95 7.65
CA TRP A 354 -10.96 2.08 7.96
C TRP A 354 -10.07 1.59 6.81
N ILE A 355 -10.38 0.44 6.22
CA ILE A 355 -9.61 -0.12 5.12
C ILE A 355 -9.67 0.78 3.87
N VAL A 356 -10.82 1.35 3.55
CA VAL A 356 -11.05 2.24 2.39
C VAL A 356 -10.27 3.54 2.52
N VAL A 357 -10.18 4.11 3.73
CA VAL A 357 -9.47 5.38 3.95
C VAL A 357 -7.97 5.18 4.21
N SER A 358 -7.55 4.04 4.74
CA SER A 358 -6.14 3.81 5.09
C SER A 358 -5.11 4.12 3.99
N PRO A 359 -5.31 3.77 2.71
CA PRO A 359 -4.28 3.99 1.68
C PRO A 359 -3.89 5.47 1.53
N ASN A 360 -4.82 6.38 1.82
CA ASN A 360 -4.63 7.83 1.81
C ASN A 360 -3.77 8.36 2.97
N ILE A 361 -3.51 7.54 3.98
CA ILE A 361 -2.84 7.91 5.23
C ILE A 361 -1.56 7.08 5.38
N GLU A 362 -1.72 5.79 5.64
CA GLU A 362 -0.66 4.82 5.85
C GLU A 362 -1.22 3.39 5.66
N ALA A 363 -0.37 2.42 5.37
CA ALA A 363 -0.77 1.00 5.34
C ALA A 363 -1.34 0.58 6.70
N LEU A 364 -2.61 0.15 6.74
CA LEU A 364 -3.25 -0.26 7.99
C LEU A 364 -2.85 -1.69 8.37
N GLN A 365 -1.95 -1.81 9.34
CA GLN A 365 -1.46 -3.08 9.86
C GLN A 365 -2.50 -3.75 10.77
N LEU A 366 -2.43 -5.08 10.96
CA LEU A 366 -3.37 -5.81 11.84
C LEU A 366 -3.47 -5.22 13.26
N PRO A 367 -2.36 -4.88 13.94
CA PRO A 367 -2.41 -4.25 15.25
C PRO A 367 -3.17 -2.92 15.25
N GLN A 368 -3.00 -2.10 14.20
CA GLN A 368 -3.70 -0.84 14.03
C GLN A 368 -5.19 -1.06 13.76
N LEU A 369 -5.54 -1.99 12.85
CA LEU A 369 -6.93 -2.32 12.54
C LEU A 369 -7.67 -2.83 13.78
N ARG A 370 -7.02 -3.65 14.62
CA ARG A 370 -7.60 -4.12 15.87
C ARG A 370 -7.94 -2.97 16.82
N GLU A 371 -7.03 -2.01 16.97
CA GLU A 371 -7.28 -0.83 17.80
C GLU A 371 -8.37 0.06 17.21
N ALA A 372 -8.36 0.27 15.90
CA ALA A 372 -9.40 0.99 15.18
C ALA A 372 -10.79 0.38 15.40
N MET A 373 -10.90 -0.96 15.33
CA MET A 373 -12.14 -1.68 15.63
C MET A 373 -12.58 -1.49 17.08
N ALA A 374 -11.67 -1.56 18.05
CA ALA A 374 -11.99 -1.33 19.45
C ALA A 374 -12.51 0.10 19.68
N LEU A 375 -11.90 1.10 19.04
CA LEU A 375 -12.25 2.51 19.15
C LEU A 375 -13.57 2.85 18.45
N SER A 376 -13.94 2.12 17.40
CA SER A 376 -15.19 2.37 16.64
C SER A 376 -16.46 2.21 17.49
N LYS A 377 -16.39 1.46 18.60
CA LYS A 377 -17.49 1.22 19.54
C LYS A 377 -17.63 2.31 20.62
N PHE A 378 -16.73 3.30 20.66
CA PHE A 378 -16.71 4.34 21.69
C PHE A 378 -17.50 5.59 21.31
N ILE A 379 -18.14 6.20 22.32
CA ILE A 379 -18.84 7.48 22.20
C ILE A 379 -17.84 8.62 22.50
N PRO A 380 -17.77 9.68 21.67
CA PRO A 380 -16.88 10.82 21.93
C PRO A 380 -17.18 11.49 23.29
N GLY A 381 -16.18 11.58 24.17
CA GLY A 381 -16.28 12.27 25.47
C GLY A 381 -16.05 11.39 26.70
N GLU A 382 -15.96 10.05 26.55
CA GLU A 382 -15.52 9.16 27.63
C GLU A 382 -13.99 9.10 27.73
N ASP A 383 -13.47 8.98 28.96
CA ASP A 383 -12.04 8.96 29.28
C ASP A 383 -11.36 7.71 28.68
N TYR A 384 -10.47 7.90 27.70
CA TYR A 384 -9.81 6.85 26.91
C TYR A 384 -8.92 5.91 27.74
N SER A 385 -8.61 6.25 29.00
CA SER A 385 -7.47 5.67 29.74
C SER A 385 -7.73 4.34 30.45
N THR A 386 -8.98 3.98 30.78
CA THR A 386 -9.27 2.78 31.61
C THR A 386 -10.22 1.76 30.96
N LYS A 387 -11.24 2.19 30.21
CA LYS A 387 -12.12 1.27 29.45
C LYS A 387 -11.42 0.61 28.26
N LEU A 388 -10.52 1.32 27.57
CA LEU A 388 -9.79 0.83 26.39
C LEU A 388 -8.93 -0.41 26.69
N LEU A 389 -8.39 -0.52 27.91
CA LEU A 389 -7.62 -1.68 28.37
C LEU A 389 -8.47 -2.93 28.62
N GLN A 390 -9.76 -2.77 28.93
CA GLN A 390 -10.68 -3.87 29.17
C GLN A 390 -11.28 -4.40 27.85
N ASP A 391 -11.66 -3.53 26.91
CA ASP A 391 -12.15 -3.94 25.58
C ASP A 391 -11.02 -4.46 24.64
N ARG A 392 -9.76 -4.14 24.94
CA ARG A 392 -8.59 -4.77 24.27
C ARG A 392 -8.57 -6.30 24.42
N LYS A 393 -9.23 -6.85 25.45
CA LYS A 393 -9.28 -8.29 25.73
C LYS A 393 -10.43 -9.03 25.04
N THR A 394 -11.46 -8.33 24.53
CA THR A 394 -12.64 -8.96 23.92
C THR A 394 -12.51 -9.24 22.42
N LEU A 395 -11.55 -8.62 21.74
CA LEU A 395 -11.30 -8.84 20.30
C LEU A 395 -10.18 -9.86 20.00
N LEU A 396 -9.53 -10.42 21.02
CA LEU A 396 -8.46 -11.39 20.86
C LEU A 396 -8.44 -12.42 21.98
N MET A 397 -8.43 -13.70 21.61
CA MET A 397 -8.01 -14.78 22.50
C MET A 397 -6.50 -14.71 22.71
N GLN A 398 -6.06 -14.85 23.96
CA GLN A 398 -4.66 -15.13 24.26
C GLN A 398 -4.43 -16.62 23.98
N THR A 399 -3.34 -16.94 23.30
CA THR A 399 -2.85 -18.32 23.21
C THR A 399 -2.55 -18.85 24.61
N PRO A 400 -2.45 -20.19 24.81
CA PRO A 400 -2.06 -20.78 26.10
C PRO A 400 -0.74 -20.24 26.68
N ASN A 401 0.10 -19.63 25.82
CA ASN A 401 1.40 -19.08 26.17
C ASN A 401 1.34 -17.56 26.48
N GLY A 402 0.16 -16.93 26.43
CA GLY A 402 -0.04 -15.50 26.69
C GLY A 402 0.18 -14.57 25.49
N GLU A 403 0.55 -15.10 24.32
CA GLU A 403 0.69 -14.33 23.07
C GLU A 403 -0.66 -14.08 22.39
N LEU A 404 -0.76 -12.99 21.62
CA LEU A 404 -1.96 -12.65 20.85
C LEU A 404 -2.11 -13.54 19.62
N ASP A 405 -3.27 -14.20 19.46
CA ASP A 405 -3.56 -15.04 18.28
C ASP A 405 -4.00 -14.19 17.08
N TRP A 406 -3.03 -13.76 16.27
CA TRP A 406 -3.29 -12.98 15.05
C TRP A 406 -4.01 -13.78 13.95
N ASN A 407 -3.93 -15.11 13.95
CA ASN A 407 -4.71 -15.92 12.99
C ASN A 407 -6.19 -15.89 13.35
N HIS A 408 -6.50 -15.95 14.65
CA HIS A 408 -7.88 -15.80 15.12
C HIS A 408 -8.43 -14.42 14.74
N PHE A 409 -7.70 -13.33 14.99
CA PHE A 409 -8.15 -11.99 14.58
C PHE A 409 -8.36 -11.86 13.07
N ARG A 410 -7.43 -12.41 12.28
CA ARG A 410 -7.57 -12.47 10.83
C ARG A 410 -8.87 -13.17 10.41
N ASN A 411 -9.23 -14.27 11.07
CA ASN A 411 -10.47 -14.99 10.82
C ASN A 411 -11.70 -14.15 11.21
N ILE A 412 -11.68 -13.42 12.33
CA ILE A 412 -12.76 -12.50 12.72
C ILE A 412 -13.01 -11.47 11.61
N VAL A 413 -11.94 -10.84 11.10
CA VAL A 413 -12.08 -9.85 10.02
C VAL A 413 -12.64 -10.48 8.74
N TYR A 414 -12.23 -11.71 8.41
CA TYR A 414 -12.80 -12.46 7.29
C TYR A 414 -14.28 -12.83 7.49
N GLU A 415 -14.69 -13.16 8.72
CA GLU A 415 -16.11 -13.41 9.02
C GLU A 415 -16.96 -12.15 8.80
N HIS A 416 -16.39 -10.96 9.04
CA HIS A 416 -17.08 -9.68 8.86
C HIS A 416 -17.04 -9.16 7.42
N CYS A 417 -15.93 -9.33 6.71
CA CYS A 417 -15.70 -8.69 5.41
C CYS A 417 -15.76 -9.67 4.22
N GLY A 418 -15.78 -10.98 4.51
CA GLY A 418 -15.81 -12.04 3.51
C GLY A 418 -14.62 -11.96 2.53
N PRO A 419 -14.83 -12.32 1.25
CA PRO A 419 -13.75 -12.44 0.28
C PRO A 419 -13.17 -11.11 -0.20
N LEU A 420 -13.77 -9.98 0.19
CA LEU A 420 -13.47 -8.64 -0.34
C LEU A 420 -12.23 -8.00 0.29
N VAL A 421 -11.75 -8.53 1.41
CA VAL A 421 -10.54 -8.09 2.11
C VAL A 421 -9.42 -9.10 1.94
N GLU A 422 -8.19 -8.64 1.95
CA GLU A 422 -7.00 -9.48 2.01
C GLU A 422 -5.93 -8.89 2.92
N PHE A 423 -4.95 -9.74 3.27
CA PHE A 423 -3.85 -9.40 4.14
C PHE A 423 -2.55 -9.66 3.41
N VAL A 424 -1.74 -8.61 3.25
CA VAL A 424 -0.49 -8.66 2.49
C VAL A 424 0.68 -8.34 3.42
N PRO A 425 1.80 -9.09 3.37
CA PRO A 425 2.98 -8.77 4.18
C PRO A 425 3.52 -7.37 3.88
N LEU A 426 4.05 -6.68 4.90
CA LEU A 426 4.78 -5.44 4.70
C LEU A 426 6.12 -5.77 4.01
N ILE A 427 6.29 -5.38 2.75
CA ILE A 427 7.54 -5.61 2.02
C ILE A 427 8.49 -4.44 2.32
N SER A 428 9.68 -4.78 2.84
CA SER A 428 10.79 -3.85 3.04
C SER A 428 11.09 -3.06 1.77
N GLN A 429 11.23 -1.74 1.91
CA GLN A 429 11.40 -0.75 0.83
C GLN A 429 12.78 -0.81 0.13
N SER A 430 13.58 -1.85 0.36
CA SER A 430 14.90 -1.99 -0.27
C SER A 430 14.76 -2.27 -1.77
N PRO A 431 15.36 -1.46 -2.67
CA PRO A 431 15.25 -1.62 -4.12
C PRO A 431 15.87 -2.92 -4.67
N TYR A 432 16.65 -3.66 -3.86
CA TYR A 432 17.56 -4.72 -4.33
C TYR A 432 17.43 -6.09 -3.65
N GLU A 433 16.60 -6.25 -2.63
CA GLU A 433 16.50 -7.53 -1.91
C GLU A 433 15.23 -8.31 -2.31
N GLU A 434 15.15 -8.76 -3.55
CA GLU A 434 14.13 -9.75 -3.99
C GLU A 434 14.62 -11.19 -3.84
N ASP A 435 15.93 -11.46 -4.00
CA ASP A 435 16.46 -12.83 -4.06
C ASP A 435 16.53 -13.55 -2.70
N SER A 436 16.51 -12.83 -1.58
CA SER A 436 16.45 -13.43 -0.23
C SER A 436 15.02 -13.87 0.19
N ARG A 437 13.99 -13.61 -0.65
CA ARG A 437 12.57 -13.79 -0.28
C ARG A 437 12.04 -15.22 -0.44
N LEU A 438 12.84 -16.16 -0.92
CA LEU A 438 12.42 -17.55 -1.08
C LEU A 438 12.57 -18.41 0.19
N VAL A 439 13.09 -17.87 1.32
CA VAL A 439 13.44 -18.70 2.49
C VAL A 439 12.91 -18.21 3.85
N GLN A 440 12.26 -17.06 4.00
CA GLN A 440 11.67 -16.67 5.30
C GLN A 440 10.16 -16.95 5.34
N SER A 441 9.80 -18.22 5.44
CA SER A 441 8.44 -18.69 5.78
C SER A 441 8.13 -18.52 7.29
N SER A 442 8.51 -17.39 7.86
CA SER A 442 8.05 -16.92 9.17
C SER A 442 7.75 -15.42 9.10
N SER A 443 6.87 -15.04 8.16
CA SER A 443 6.32 -13.68 8.16
C SER A 443 5.46 -13.52 9.41
N ASP A 444 5.90 -12.70 10.36
CA ASP A 444 5.10 -12.32 11.52
C ASP A 444 3.75 -11.78 11.03
N ILE A 445 2.66 -12.50 11.33
CA ILE A 445 1.30 -12.16 10.88
C ILE A 445 0.90 -10.77 11.39
N SER A 446 1.46 -10.33 12.51
CA SER A 446 1.21 -8.99 13.07
C SER A 446 1.66 -7.87 12.13
N SER A 447 2.64 -8.12 11.25
CA SER A 447 3.15 -7.14 10.28
C SER A 447 2.33 -7.05 8.99
N MET A 448 1.30 -7.91 8.82
CA MET A 448 0.47 -7.87 7.61
C MET A 448 -0.38 -6.59 7.58
N THR A 449 -0.60 -6.08 6.37
CA THR A 449 -1.46 -4.94 6.08
C THR A 449 -2.82 -5.44 5.59
N ALA A 450 -3.90 -4.92 6.16
CA ALA A 450 -5.26 -5.14 5.69
C ALA A 450 -5.58 -4.21 4.52
N GLN A 451 -6.07 -4.76 3.41
CA GLN A 451 -6.48 -3.99 2.24
C GLN A 451 -7.67 -4.64 1.52
N LEU A 452 -8.34 -3.89 0.64
CA LEU A 452 -9.31 -4.46 -0.29
C LEU A 452 -8.60 -5.34 -1.33
N ILE A 453 -9.21 -6.48 -1.67
CA ILE A 453 -8.68 -7.46 -2.63
C ILE A 453 -8.40 -6.85 -4.01
N HIS A 454 -9.17 -5.82 -4.39
CA HIS A 454 -8.98 -5.12 -5.66
C HIS A 454 -9.58 -3.72 -5.61
N GLN A 455 -9.03 -2.80 -6.42
CA GLN A 455 -9.50 -1.41 -6.51
C GLN A 455 -10.95 -1.31 -7.02
N THR A 456 -11.44 -2.27 -7.80
CA THR A 456 -12.86 -2.32 -8.20
C THR A 456 -13.82 -2.48 -7.01
N VAL A 457 -13.38 -3.08 -5.90
CA VAL A 457 -14.16 -3.13 -4.67
C VAL A 457 -14.23 -1.75 -4.02
N ASP A 458 -13.13 -1.00 -4.04
CA ASP A 458 -13.08 0.38 -3.53
C ASP A 458 -14.05 1.28 -4.30
N VAL A 459 -14.00 1.23 -5.64
CA VAL A 459 -14.93 1.97 -6.51
C VAL A 459 -16.38 1.58 -6.24
N PHE A 460 -16.66 0.28 -6.06
CA PHE A 460 -18.00 -0.21 -5.76
C PHE A 460 -18.53 0.33 -4.42
N LEU A 461 -17.72 0.28 -3.34
CA LEU A 461 -18.10 0.74 -2.00
C LEU A 461 -18.28 2.27 -1.92
N ARG A 462 -17.62 3.03 -2.81
CA ARG A 462 -17.74 4.49 -2.89
C ARG A 462 -18.84 4.98 -3.83
N ASP A 463 -19.61 4.09 -4.45
CA ASP A 463 -20.73 4.47 -5.30
C ASP A 463 -22.06 4.07 -4.62
N PRO A 464 -22.88 5.06 -4.19
CA PRO A 464 -24.13 4.77 -3.47
C PRO A 464 -25.16 4.04 -4.34
N SER A 465 -25.12 4.20 -5.66
CA SER A 465 -26.02 3.51 -6.58
C SER A 465 -25.71 2.02 -6.71
N ARG A 466 -24.47 1.62 -6.40
CA ARG A 466 -23.98 0.24 -6.53
C ARG A 466 -23.97 -0.50 -5.19
N SER A 467 -23.40 0.13 -4.17
CA SER A 467 -23.19 -0.48 -2.84
C SER A 467 -24.40 -0.37 -1.90
N GLY A 468 -25.33 0.54 -2.18
CA GLY A 468 -26.57 0.68 -1.39
C GLY A 468 -26.27 0.95 0.09
N SER A 469 -26.75 0.09 0.99
CA SER A 469 -26.54 0.22 2.45
C SER A 469 -25.08 0.04 2.91
N TRP A 470 -24.19 -0.38 2.01
CA TRP A 470 -22.76 -0.54 2.24
C TRP A 470 -21.93 0.61 1.68
N PHE A 471 -22.58 1.69 1.23
CA PHE A 471 -21.91 2.89 0.74
C PHE A 471 -21.03 3.54 1.82
N ILE A 472 -19.83 3.93 1.40
CA ILE A 472 -18.84 4.60 2.24
C ILE A 472 -18.56 5.99 1.68
N ASP A 473 -19.03 7.01 2.39
CA ASP A 473 -18.65 8.40 2.13
C ASP A 473 -17.23 8.65 2.67
N GLN A 474 -16.27 8.79 1.75
CA GLN A 474 -14.88 9.04 2.09
C GLN A 474 -14.68 10.26 2.99
N GLN A 475 -15.36 11.38 2.70
CA GLN A 475 -15.14 12.62 3.45
C GLN A 475 -15.70 12.51 4.86
N GLU A 476 -16.84 11.85 5.01
CA GLU A 476 -17.43 11.57 6.31
C GLU A 476 -16.53 10.66 7.16
N VAL A 477 -16.04 9.56 6.57
CA VAL A 477 -15.15 8.61 7.26
C VAL A 477 -13.82 9.26 7.61
N GLU A 478 -13.20 10.03 6.71
CA GLU A 478 -11.96 10.74 6.99
C GLU A 478 -12.12 11.69 8.18
N ARG A 479 -13.23 12.43 8.26
CA ARG A 479 -13.56 13.31 9.40
C ARG A 479 -13.75 12.50 10.69
N LYS A 480 -14.41 11.35 10.61
CA LYS A 480 -14.60 10.45 11.75
C LYS A 480 -13.28 9.91 12.27
N ILE A 481 -12.44 9.37 11.39
CA ILE A 481 -11.10 8.84 11.71
C ILE A 481 -10.21 9.94 12.30
N ALA A 482 -10.29 11.17 11.78
CA ALA A 482 -9.59 12.32 12.35
C ALA A 482 -10.01 12.57 13.81
N ASN A 483 -11.31 12.58 14.08
CA ASN A 483 -11.84 12.77 15.42
C ASN A 483 -11.39 11.68 16.39
N ILE A 484 -11.40 10.42 15.94
CA ILE A 484 -10.89 9.28 16.70
C ILE A 484 -9.40 9.43 16.95
N SER A 485 -8.62 9.85 15.95
CA SER A 485 -7.17 10.05 16.05
C SER A 485 -6.82 11.14 17.06
N HIS A 486 -7.52 12.28 17.05
CA HIS A 486 -7.38 13.33 18.05
C HIS A 486 -7.70 12.82 19.46
N GLY A 487 -8.81 12.10 19.63
CA GLY A 487 -9.20 11.55 20.93
C GLY A 487 -8.23 10.49 21.45
N TYR A 488 -7.82 9.56 20.58
CA TYR A 488 -6.81 8.55 20.86
C TYR A 488 -5.53 9.21 21.35
N LEU A 489 -4.99 10.19 20.60
CA LEU A 489 -3.79 10.92 20.97
C LEU A 489 -4.00 12.00 22.05
N GLY A 490 -5.19 12.15 22.64
CA GLY A 490 -5.40 13.19 23.67
C GLY A 490 -5.19 14.63 23.19
N ILE A 491 -5.30 14.90 21.88
CA ILE A 491 -5.09 16.22 21.28
C ILE A 491 -6.41 16.99 21.27
N GLY A 492 -6.45 18.15 21.94
CA GLY A 492 -7.63 19.02 21.96
C GLY A 492 -8.03 19.48 20.54
N LYS A 493 -9.32 19.40 20.21
CA LYS A 493 -9.86 19.91 18.94
C LYS A 493 -9.77 21.44 18.94
N SER A 494 -9.02 22.06 18.02
CA SER A 494 -8.99 23.52 17.94
C SER A 494 -10.34 24.05 17.45
N SER A 495 -10.84 25.09 18.11
CA SER A 495 -11.97 25.90 17.64
C SER A 495 -11.43 27.22 17.10
N ARG A 496 -11.20 27.27 15.77
CA ARG A 496 -10.83 28.44 14.92
C ARG A 496 -9.48 29.16 15.22
N PRO A 497 -8.72 29.55 14.18
CA PRO A 497 -7.54 30.39 14.36
C PRO A 497 -7.91 31.87 14.55
N THR A 498 -7.33 32.52 15.56
CA THR A 498 -7.35 33.99 15.69
C THR A 498 -6.18 34.59 14.89
N PRO A 499 -6.40 35.68 14.12
CA PRO A 499 -5.40 36.24 13.23
C PRO A 499 -4.44 37.12 14.03
N LYS A 500 -3.35 36.56 14.56
CA LYS A 500 -2.17 37.30 15.01
C LYS A 500 -1.03 36.33 15.33
N ARG A 501 -0.15 36.07 14.35
CA ARG A 501 1.29 35.76 14.56
C ARG A 501 1.95 35.56 13.19
N LEU A 502 2.62 36.61 12.69
CA LEU A 502 3.33 36.64 11.41
C LEU A 502 4.81 37.05 11.60
N MET A 503 5.37 36.83 12.79
CA MET A 503 6.70 37.34 13.17
C MET A 503 7.66 36.26 13.70
N ALA A 504 7.29 34.97 13.68
CA ALA A 504 8.14 33.89 14.21
C ALA A 504 8.90 33.09 13.13
N ASP A 505 8.50 33.19 11.86
CA ASP A 505 8.96 32.29 10.79
C ASP A 505 10.38 32.55 10.28
N GLN A 506 10.99 33.68 10.63
CA GLN A 506 12.35 34.02 10.16
C GLN A 506 13.48 33.47 11.03
N LEU A 507 13.19 32.95 12.24
CA LEU A 507 14.23 32.49 13.17
C LEU A 507 14.49 30.97 13.14
N ILE A 508 13.57 30.17 12.59
CA ILE A 508 13.62 28.70 12.70
C ILE A 508 14.51 28.07 11.59
N ASN A 509 14.67 28.72 10.44
CA ASN A 509 15.32 28.11 9.28
C ASN A 509 16.86 28.17 9.27
N SER A 510 17.52 28.92 10.16
CA SER A 510 18.98 29.09 10.13
C SER A 510 19.77 28.16 11.07
N HIS A 511 19.12 27.40 11.97
CA HIS A 511 19.83 26.71 13.07
C HIS A 511 19.76 25.18 13.09
N ILE A 512 19.06 24.54 12.15
CA ILE A 512 18.77 23.10 12.23
C ILE A 512 19.96 22.20 11.86
N HIS A 513 20.89 22.65 11.01
CA HIS A 513 22.00 21.78 10.56
C HIS A 513 23.20 21.70 11.52
N GLY A 514 23.39 22.68 12.41
CA GLY A 514 24.50 22.67 13.38
C GLY A 514 24.22 21.89 14.68
N HIS A 515 22.95 21.64 15.01
CA HIS A 515 22.56 21.16 16.34
C HIS A 515 22.51 19.63 16.49
N PHE A 516 22.41 18.84 15.41
CA PHE A 516 22.35 17.38 15.50
C PHE A 516 23.64 16.75 16.07
N GLY A 517 24.81 17.32 15.75
CA GLY A 517 26.10 16.88 16.33
C GLY A 517 26.27 17.28 17.80
N ALA A 518 25.71 18.42 18.21
CA ALA A 518 25.75 18.93 19.58
C ALA A 518 24.74 18.22 20.50
N LEU A 519 23.56 17.85 19.97
CA LEU A 519 22.52 17.09 20.67
C LEU A 519 23.05 15.77 21.22
N LYS A 520 23.83 15.02 20.42
CA LYS A 520 24.42 13.74 20.87
C LYS A 520 25.41 13.89 22.03
N LYS A 521 26.11 15.04 22.11
CA LYS A 521 27.13 15.34 23.12
C LYS A 521 26.53 15.96 24.40
N ASN A 522 25.43 16.71 24.28
CA ASN A 522 24.72 17.29 25.42
C ASN A 522 23.78 16.28 26.08
N PHE A 523 23.19 15.33 25.32
CA PHE A 523 22.37 14.25 25.89
C PHE A 523 23.15 13.33 26.85
N SER A 524 24.46 13.11 26.63
CA SER A 524 25.28 12.31 27.57
C SER A 524 25.71 13.09 28.83
N ASN A 525 25.72 14.41 28.78
CA ASN A 525 26.25 15.25 29.87
C ASN A 525 25.16 15.74 30.84
N VAL A 526 23.89 15.76 30.42
CA VAL A 526 22.76 16.23 31.25
C VAL A 526 22.11 15.11 32.07
N MET A 527 22.29 13.84 31.68
CA MET A 527 21.59 12.69 32.28
C MET A 527 22.54 11.84 33.13
N SER A 528 22.85 12.31 34.34
CA SER A 528 23.64 11.56 35.34
C SER A 528 22.85 10.44 36.05
N THR A 529 21.65 10.12 35.55
CA THR A 529 20.84 8.95 35.95
C THR A 529 20.35 8.24 34.68
N PRO A 530 20.39 6.89 34.63
CA PRO A 530 19.98 6.15 33.45
C PRO A 530 18.45 6.21 33.33
N PHE A 531 17.98 6.99 32.37
CA PHE A 531 16.59 6.99 31.95
C PHE A 531 16.38 5.76 31.08
N GLU A 532 15.74 4.72 31.62
CA GLU A 532 15.24 3.61 30.79
C GLU A 532 14.06 4.15 29.98
N LEU A 533 14.35 4.71 28.81
CA LEU A 533 13.36 4.77 27.74
C LEU A 533 12.89 3.33 27.52
N LEU A 534 11.63 3.03 27.87
CA LEU A 534 10.90 1.91 27.28
C LEU A 534 11.23 1.96 25.78
N ALA A 535 11.89 0.92 25.27
CA ALA A 535 12.34 0.92 23.88
C ALA A 535 11.15 1.29 22.98
N MET A 536 11.35 2.07 21.93
CA MET A 536 10.27 2.48 21.01
C MET A 536 9.38 1.29 20.59
N ASP A 537 9.98 0.11 20.50
CA ASP A 537 9.31 -1.17 20.25
C ASP A 537 8.24 -1.52 21.30
N GLU A 538 8.49 -1.27 22.58
CA GLU A 538 7.54 -1.52 23.67
C GLU A 538 6.39 -0.52 23.67
N TYR A 539 6.64 0.73 23.27
CA TYR A 539 5.59 1.73 23.09
C TYR A 539 4.70 1.42 21.88
N GLN A 540 5.31 1.08 20.73
CA GLN A 540 4.59 0.65 19.54
C GLN A 540 3.73 -0.60 19.81
N ARG A 541 4.18 -1.51 20.68
CA ARG A 541 3.36 -2.62 21.17
C ARG A 541 2.16 -2.18 22.00
N LEU A 542 2.30 -1.14 22.83
CA LEU A 542 1.24 -0.66 23.71
C LEU A 542 0.21 0.25 23.02
N ARG A 543 0.62 0.95 21.95
CA ARG A 543 -0.21 1.89 21.18
C ARG A 543 -0.01 1.77 19.65
N PRO A 544 -0.36 0.62 19.03
CA PRO A 544 -0.19 0.42 17.60
C PRO A 544 -0.75 1.50 16.67
N LEU A 545 -1.88 2.11 17.00
CA LEU A 545 -2.55 3.10 16.14
C LEU A 545 -1.89 4.50 16.17
N ALA A 546 -0.91 4.75 17.04
CA ALA A 546 -0.33 6.08 17.22
C ALA A 546 0.26 6.68 15.94
N SER A 547 1.05 5.90 15.18
CA SER A 547 1.66 6.37 13.92
C SER A 547 0.60 6.76 12.89
N PHE A 548 -0.40 5.89 12.70
CA PHE A 548 -1.51 6.12 11.78
C PHE A 548 -2.32 7.35 12.20
N ALA A 549 -2.59 7.52 13.50
CA ALA A 549 -3.33 8.67 14.03
C ALA A 549 -2.57 9.99 13.80
N LEU A 550 -1.24 10.00 13.99
CA LEU A 550 -0.41 11.16 13.70
C LEU A 550 -0.38 11.50 12.20
N ALA A 551 -0.22 10.49 11.34
CA ALA A 551 -0.28 10.65 9.89
C ALA A 551 -1.63 11.22 9.45
N THR A 552 -2.73 10.75 10.06
CA THR A 552 -4.09 11.26 9.82
C THR A 552 -4.19 12.75 10.10
N ILE A 553 -3.74 13.19 11.29
CA ILE A 553 -3.82 14.59 11.72
C ILE A 553 -2.91 15.48 10.88
N SER A 554 -1.68 15.02 10.61
CA SER A 554 -0.72 15.74 9.77
C SER A 554 -1.28 16.00 8.38
N ARG A 555 -1.91 14.98 7.76
CA ARG A 555 -2.51 15.10 6.43
C ARG A 555 -3.66 16.10 6.40
N LEU A 556 -4.60 16.03 7.35
CA LEU A 556 -5.80 16.87 7.35
C LEU A 556 -5.51 18.34 7.68
N ASN A 557 -4.40 18.62 8.37
CA ASN A 557 -3.93 19.97 8.68
C ASN A 557 -2.98 20.55 7.62
N SER A 558 -2.77 19.89 6.48
CA SER A 558 -1.84 20.35 5.42
C SER A 558 -2.16 21.74 4.82
N TYR A 559 -3.37 22.26 5.02
CA TYR A 559 -3.76 23.63 4.63
C TYR A 559 -3.71 24.66 5.78
N GLN A 560 -3.30 24.26 6.99
CA GLN A 560 -3.12 25.14 8.15
C GLN A 560 -1.76 24.83 8.79
N HIS A 561 -0.78 25.70 8.56
CA HIS A 561 0.47 25.85 9.31
C HIS A 561 0.80 24.77 10.36
N SER A 562 1.09 23.55 9.90
CA SER A 562 1.82 22.47 10.59
C SER A 562 1.26 21.92 11.92
N VAL A 563 1.60 20.66 12.18
CA VAL A 563 1.47 19.99 13.49
C VAL A 563 2.07 20.85 14.62
N VAL A 564 2.99 21.78 14.30
CA VAL A 564 3.54 22.76 15.23
C VAL A 564 2.48 23.72 15.77
N GLU A 565 1.49 24.20 15.00
CA GLU A 565 0.40 25.03 15.56
C GLU A 565 -0.52 24.21 16.48
N ALA A 566 -0.80 22.96 16.12
CA ALA A 566 -1.57 22.04 16.98
C ALA A 566 -0.85 21.74 18.30
N LEU A 567 0.49 21.69 18.29
CA LEU A 567 1.35 21.53 19.46
C LEU A 567 1.55 22.83 20.24
N GLU A 568 1.64 23.98 19.57
CA GLU A 568 1.74 25.31 20.18
C GLU A 568 0.44 25.74 20.87
N LEU A 569 -0.70 25.17 20.48
CA LEU A 569 -1.98 25.32 21.15
C LEU A 569 -2.04 24.65 22.54
N ILE A 570 -1.09 23.78 22.89
CA ILE A 570 -1.16 22.96 24.12
C ILE A 570 -0.53 23.66 25.34
N ASP A 571 0.53 24.49 25.21
CA ASP A 571 0.96 25.40 26.29
C ASP A 571 2.04 26.40 25.82
N ASN A 572 1.92 27.70 26.16
CA ASN A 572 2.90 28.75 25.85
C ASN A 572 4.16 28.70 26.75
N LYS A 573 4.45 27.57 27.41
CA LYS A 573 5.50 27.44 28.44
C LYS A 573 6.69 26.55 28.08
N LEU A 574 6.64 25.85 26.95
CA LEU A 574 7.71 24.92 26.55
C LEU A 574 8.89 25.64 25.90
N LYS A 575 10.12 25.29 26.31
CA LYS A 575 11.36 25.86 25.76
C LYS A 575 11.65 25.25 24.38
N ILE A 576 12.50 25.91 23.58
CA ILE A 576 12.92 25.44 22.23
C ILE A 576 13.49 24.01 22.27
N GLU A 577 14.14 23.65 23.36
CA GLU A 577 14.72 22.33 23.62
C GLU A 577 13.65 21.23 23.72
N ASP A 578 12.49 21.53 24.31
CA ASP A 578 11.36 20.62 24.45
C ASP A 578 10.60 20.44 23.11
N ARG A 579 10.66 21.46 22.23
CA ARG A 579 10.09 21.42 20.87
C ARG A 579 10.84 20.45 19.95
N LEU A 580 12.14 20.25 20.17
CA LEU A 580 12.94 19.26 19.44
C LEU A 580 12.59 17.82 19.85
N VAL A 581 12.29 17.60 21.13
CA VAL A 581 11.76 16.32 21.63
C VAL A 581 10.38 16.05 21.04
N THR A 582 9.58 17.09 20.84
CA THR A 582 8.24 17.01 20.23
C THR A 582 8.24 16.47 18.79
N TYR A 583 9.31 16.75 18.02
CA TYR A 583 9.50 16.22 16.67
C TYR A 583 9.86 14.72 16.64
N CYS A 584 10.52 14.23 17.69
CA CYS A 584 11.06 12.87 17.76
C CYS A 584 10.24 11.94 18.66
N MET A 585 9.40 12.49 19.53
CA MET A 585 8.58 11.78 20.52
C MET A 585 7.19 12.40 20.66
N PRO A 586 6.30 12.27 19.66
CA PRO A 586 4.90 12.67 19.76
C PRO A 586 4.10 11.83 20.78
N ASP A 587 4.75 11.01 21.59
CA ASP A 587 4.14 9.96 22.39
C ASP A 587 4.30 10.17 23.90
N LEU A 588 5.23 11.06 24.30
CA LEU A 588 5.47 11.48 25.69
C LEU A 588 4.64 12.69 26.12
N LEU A 589 4.31 13.58 25.17
CA LEU A 589 3.65 14.87 25.43
C LEU A 589 2.12 14.77 25.52
N PHE A 590 1.56 13.67 25.03
CA PHE A 590 0.13 13.53 24.77
C PHE A 590 -0.60 12.58 25.73
N THR A 591 0.07 12.21 26.83
CA THR A 591 -0.60 11.56 27.96
C THR A 591 -1.52 12.58 28.64
N PRO A 592 -2.85 12.37 28.70
CA PRO A 592 -3.65 13.19 29.60
C PRO A 592 -3.19 12.93 31.04
N PRO A 593 -3.15 13.94 31.92
CA PRO A 593 -2.89 13.75 33.34
C PRO A 593 -4.12 13.10 33.98
N ALA A 594 -4.33 11.80 33.75
CA ALA A 594 -5.28 11.01 34.53
C ALA A 594 -4.62 10.58 35.85
N LEU A 595 -5.38 10.66 36.94
CA LEU A 595 -5.00 10.29 38.30
C LEU A 595 -4.59 8.81 38.38
N GLY A 596 -3.31 8.53 38.14
CA GLY A 596 -2.74 7.19 38.27
C GLY A 596 -1.55 6.89 37.35
N THR A 597 -1.38 7.65 36.26
CA THR A 597 -0.31 7.50 35.24
C THR A 597 0.59 8.73 35.18
N SER A 598 0.80 9.40 36.31
CA SER A 598 1.84 10.42 36.39
C SER A 598 3.21 9.78 36.09
N LEU A 599 4.04 10.44 35.28
CA LEU A 599 5.47 10.17 35.14
C LEU A 599 6.17 9.94 36.50
N LYS A 600 5.63 10.49 37.60
CA LYS A 600 6.09 10.23 38.97
C LYS A 600 6.01 8.76 39.43
N ARG A 601 5.21 7.90 38.78
CA ARG A 601 5.09 6.47 39.12
C ARG A 601 6.08 5.60 38.35
N ILE A 602 6.54 6.07 37.20
CA ILE A 602 7.60 5.44 36.38
C ILE A 602 8.96 5.70 37.04
N THR A 603 9.09 6.80 37.78
CA THR A 603 10.18 7.05 38.72
C THR A 603 9.86 6.45 40.10
N ARG A 604 9.84 5.11 40.25
CA ARG A 604 10.00 4.53 41.59
C ARG A 604 11.49 4.50 41.91
N GLU A 605 11.90 5.36 42.83
CA GLU A 605 13.20 5.28 43.49
C GLU A 605 13.46 3.85 43.99
N PRO A 606 14.72 3.37 43.95
CA PRO A 606 15.07 2.14 44.64
C PRO A 606 14.78 2.37 46.12
N SER A 607 13.89 1.57 46.68
CA SER A 607 13.56 1.58 48.10
C SER A 607 14.85 1.45 48.91
N SER A 608 15.22 2.52 49.59
CA SER A 608 16.14 2.49 50.72
C SER A 608 15.45 1.74 51.87
N ARG A 609 15.48 0.41 51.82
CA ARG A 609 15.29 -0.41 53.01
C ARG A 609 16.66 -0.77 53.54
N GLY A 610 17.04 -0.09 54.63
CA GLY A 610 18.02 -0.61 55.56
C GLY A 610 17.63 -2.02 55.97
N GLU A 611 18.62 -2.90 55.95
CA GLU A 611 18.58 -4.25 56.48
C GLU A 611 18.11 -4.19 57.93
N THR A 612 17.13 -4.99 58.35
CA THR A 612 17.40 -6.30 58.92
C THR A 612 16.08 -7.03 59.19
N TRP A 613 16.12 -8.35 59.00
CA TRP A 613 15.01 -9.28 59.22
C TRP A 613 14.52 -9.31 60.67
N ARG A 614 13.22 -9.08 60.88
CA ARG A 614 12.32 -9.91 61.71
C ARG A 614 10.86 -9.52 61.51
#